data_AF-G5CC21-F1
#
_entry.id   AF-G5CC21-F1
#
_cell.length_a   1.000
_cell.length_b   1.000
_cell.length_c   1.000
_cell.angle_alpha   90.00
_cell.angle_beta   90.00
_cell.angle_gamma   90.00
#
_symmetry.space_group_name_H-M   'P 1'
#
loop_
_entity.id
_entity.type
_entity.pdbx_description
1 polymer ?
#
loop_
_entity_poly.entity_id
_entity_poly.type
_entity_poly.pdbx_seq_one_letter_code
_entity_poly.pdbx_strand_id
1 'polypeptide(L)' 'STSGLGTGGMSTKLAAGEFVMKNGGKMVLINGNNPALILEVIAGKTVGTLFQGE' A
#
# COMPACT_ATOMS: atom_id res chain seq x y z
N SER A 1 16.65 0.57 -7.16
CA SER A 1 16.88 1.05 -5.78
C SER A 1 16.04 0.24 -4.82
N THR A 2 16.66 -0.63 -4.03
CA THR A 2 15.99 -1.46 -3.01
C THR A 2 16.16 -0.70 -1.69
N SER A 3 15.06 -0.22 -1.10
CA SER A 3 15.06 0.44 0.20
C SER A 3 14.96 -0.63 1.27
N GLY A 4 16.01 -0.75 2.09
CA GLY A 4 16.22 -1.81 3.09
C GLY A 4 15.32 -1.74 4.33
N LEU A 5 14.00 -1.59 4.17
CA LEU A 5 13.02 -1.60 5.27
C LEU A 5 11.98 -2.73 5.16
N GLY A 6 12.29 -3.80 4.43
CA GLY A 6 11.51 -5.04 4.41
C GLY A 6 12.20 -6.11 3.56
N THR A 7 12.24 -7.35 4.04
CA THR A 7 12.83 -8.49 3.30
C THR A 7 12.09 -8.79 2.01
N GLY A 8 10.81 -8.40 1.92
CA GLY A 8 10.01 -8.41 0.71
C GLY A 8 10.09 -7.08 -0.04
N GLY A 9 10.74 -7.07 -1.20
CA GLY A 9 10.80 -5.92 -2.12
C GLY A 9 9.42 -5.50 -2.66
N MET A 10 9.39 -4.72 -3.75
CA MET A 10 8.11 -4.29 -4.34
C MET A 10 7.24 -5.46 -4.84
N SER A 11 7.84 -6.55 -5.31
CA SER A 11 7.12 -7.75 -5.76
C SER A 11 6.17 -8.31 -4.69
N THR A 12 6.65 -8.42 -3.44
CA THR A 12 5.82 -8.91 -2.33
C THR A 12 4.68 -7.96 -1.96
N LYS A 13 4.88 -6.64 -2.14
CA LYS A 13 3.84 -5.62 -1.88
C LYS A 13 2.73 -5.68 -2.92
N LEU A 14 3.10 -5.92 -4.18
CA LEU A 14 2.14 -6.14 -5.26
C LEU A 14 1.34 -7.44 -5.04
N ALA A 15 2.01 -8.53 -4.65
CA ALA A 15 1.33 -9.78 -4.33
C ALA A 15 0.35 -9.63 -3.15
N ALA A 16 0.72 -8.87 -2.11
CA ALA A 16 -0.19 -8.54 -1.01
C ALA A 16 -1.40 -7.72 -1.47
N GLY A 17 -1.18 -6.72 -2.33
CA GLY A 17 -2.26 -5.93 -2.93
C GLY A 17 -3.24 -6.80 -3.72
N GLU A 18 -2.73 -7.70 -4.56
CA GLU A 18 -3.54 -8.65 -5.33
C GLU A 18 -4.35 -9.58 -4.41
N PHE A 19 -3.71 -10.11 -3.37
CA PHE A 19 -4.39 -10.96 -2.38
C PHE A 19 -5.54 -10.21 -1.68
N VAL A 20 -5.31 -8.97 -1.25
CA VAL A 20 -6.34 -8.15 -0.59
C VAL A 20 -7.51 -7.88 -1.53
N MET A 21 -7.23 -7.47 -2.77
CA MET A 21 -8.27 -7.21 -3.77
C MET A 21 -9.11 -8.45 -4.08
N LYS A 22 -8.48 -9.63 -4.22
CA LYS A 22 -9.19 -10.91 -4.44
C LYS A 22 -10.14 -11.29 -3.31
N ASN A 23 -9.92 -10.78 -2.10
CA ASN A 23 -10.77 -11.01 -0.94
C ASN A 23 -11.75 -9.85 -0.66
N GLY A 24 -11.98 -8.97 -1.65
CA GLY A 24 -12.90 -7.83 -1.52
C GLY A 24 -12.39 -6.70 -0.62
N GLY A 25 -11.11 -6.73 -0.26
CA GLY A 25 -10.47 -5.70 0.54
C GLY A 25 -9.91 -4.55 -0.30
N LYS A 26 -9.51 -3.49 0.40
CA LYS A 26 -8.78 -2.34 -0.17
C LYS A 26 -7.44 -2.19 0.55
N MET A 27 -6.41 -1.85 -0.19
CA MET A 27 -5.07 -1.59 0.34
C MET A 27 -4.53 -0.29 -0.25
N VAL A 28 -3.85 0.51 0.57
CA VAL A 28 -3.11 1.69 0.07
C VAL A 28 -1.63 1.51 0.37
N LEU A 29 -0.80 1.60 -0.66
CA LEU A 29 0.64 1.63 -0.53
C LEU A 29 1.14 3.07 -0.43
N ILE A 30 1.76 3.42 0.70
CA ILE A 30 2.28 4.76 1.00
C ILE A 30 3.78 4.74 1.30
N ASN A 31 4.42 5.91 1.25
CA ASN A 31 5.81 6.07 1.63
C ASN A 31 5.97 6.03 3.17
N GLY A 32 6.60 4.97 3.68
CA GLY A 32 6.82 4.78 5.12
C GLY A 32 7.72 5.83 5.80
N ASN A 33 8.49 6.61 5.04
CA ASN A 33 9.30 7.70 5.63
C ASN A 33 8.44 8.86 6.15
N ASN A 34 7.15 8.93 5.76
CA ASN A 34 6.22 9.93 6.27
C ASN A 34 5.00 9.25 6.92
N PRO A 35 5.04 8.98 8.24
CA PRO A 35 3.94 8.33 8.97
C PRO A 35 2.62 9.12 8.96
N ALA A 36 2.65 10.44 8.78
CA ALA A 36 1.45 11.26 8.74
C ALA A 36 0.51 10.89 7.57
N LEU A 37 1.04 10.28 6.51
CA LEU A 37 0.26 9.78 5.37
C LEU A 37 -0.79 8.75 5.78
N ILE A 38 -0.61 8.03 6.90
CA ILE A 38 -1.62 7.08 7.42
C ILE A 38 -2.93 7.83 7.73
N LEU A 39 -2.85 9.00 8.36
CA LEU A 39 -4.01 9.82 8.69
C LEU A 39 -4.66 10.38 7.42
N GLU A 40 -3.87 10.71 6.41
CA GLU A 40 -4.37 11.20 5.12
C GLU A 40 -5.15 10.11 4.35
N VAL A 41 -4.66 8.86 4.39
CA VAL A 41 -5.38 7.70 3.84
C VAL A 41 -6.72 7.49 4.56
N ILE A 42 -6.74 7.55 5.90
CA ILE A 42 -7.97 7.40 6.69
C ILE A 42 -8.96 8.54 6.39
N ALA A 43 -8.46 9.76 6.15
CA ALA A 43 -9.26 10.90 5.74
C ALA A 43 -9.79 10.81 4.29
N GLY A 44 -9.46 9.74 3.55
CA GLY A 44 -9.91 9.52 2.17
C GLY A 44 -9.14 10.34 1.13
N LYS A 45 -7.99 10.93 1.49
CA LYS A 45 -7.14 11.63 0.52
C LYS A 45 -6.48 10.63 -0.42
N THR A 46 -6.36 11.02 -1.69
CA THR A 46 -5.66 10.22 -2.70
C THR A 46 -4.15 10.38 -2.55
N VAL A 47 -3.55 9.60 -1.65
CA VAL A 47 -2.10 9.55 -1.42
C VAL A 47 -1.56 8.14 -1.64
N GLY A 48 -0.40 8.04 -2.31
CA GLY A 48 0.19 6.76 -2.66
C GLY A 48 -0.57 6.02 -3.78
N THR A 49 -0.59 4.69 -3.70
CA THR A 49 -1.26 3.84 -4.69
C THR A 49 -2.38 3.03 -4.02
N LEU A 50 -3.61 3.21 -4.48
CA LEU A 50 -4.78 2.46 -4.04
C LEU A 50 -4.93 1.17 -4.87
N PHE A 51 -4.98 0.04 -4.19
CA PHE A 51 -5.32 -1.28 -4.71
C PHE A 51 -6.76 -1.60 -4.28
N GLN A 52 -7.66 -1.64 -5.25
CA GLN A 52 -9.05 -2.06 -5.08
C GLN A 52 -9.48 -2.84 -6.34
N GLY A 53 -10.28 -3.90 -6.15
CA GLY A 53 -10.91 -4.58 -7.28
C GLY A 53 -11.95 -3.70 -7.98
N GLU A 54 -12.33 -4.06 -9.20
CA GLU A 54 -13.53 -3.52 -9.85
C GLU A 54 -14.81 -3.84 -9.06
#